data_AF-A0A6N2U5F5-F1
#
_entry.id   AF-A0A6N2U5F5-F1
#
_cell.length_a   1.000
_cell.length_b   1.000
_cell.length_c   1.000
_cell.angle_alpha   90.00
_cell.angle_beta   90.00
_cell.angle_gamma   90.00
#
_symmetry.space_group_name_H-M   'P 1'
#
loop_
_entity.id
_entity.type
_entity.pdbx_description
1 polymer ?
#
loop_
_entity_poly.entity_id
_entity_poly.type
_entity_poly.pdbx_seq_one_letter_code
_entity_poly.pdbx_strand_id
1 'polypeptide(L)' 'MMTVNEVSRLSGVSIRTLQYYDTIGLLPPTEYTAAGKVCL' A
#
# COMPACT_ATOMS: atom_id res chain seq x y z
N MET A 1 8.41 -0.22 -9.60
CA MET A 1 7.18 -0.68 -8.92
C MET A 1 7.56 -0.99 -7.49
N MET A 2 6.96 -0.35 -6.50
CA MET A 2 7.17 -0.73 -5.10
C MET A 2 5.88 -1.37 -4.58
N THR A 3 5.99 -2.59 -4.06
CA THR A 3 4.84 -3.28 -3.47
C THR A 3 4.57 -2.76 -2.06
N VAL A 4 3.33 -2.92 -1.55
CA VAL A 4 3.00 -2.60 -0.14
C VAL A 4 3.98 -3.23 0.85
N ASN A 5 4.55 -4.40 0.51
CA ASN A 5 5.51 -5.09 1.36
C ASN A 5 6.86 -4.37 1.42
N GLU A 6 7.33 -3.84 0.29
CA GLU A 6 8.55 -3.03 0.25
C GLU A 6 8.34 -1.68 0.95
N VAL A 7 7.20 -1.04 0.74
CA VAL A 7 6.84 0.20 1.44
C VAL A 7 6.69 -0.04 2.93
N SER A 8 6.08 -1.16 3.35
CA SER A 8 5.97 -1.55 4.76
C SER A 8 7.34 -1.72 5.41
N ARG A 9 8.29 -2.34 4.68
CA ARG A 9 9.65 -2.55 5.17
C ARG A 9 10.48 -1.27 5.20
N LEU A 10 10.24 -0.33 4.28
CA LEU A 10 10.91 0.98 4.23
C LEU A 10 10.38 1.97 5.27
N SER A 11 9.06 2.01 5.45
CA SER A 11 8.39 2.95 6.35
C SER A 11 8.29 2.44 7.80
N GLY A 12 8.51 1.14 8.03
CA GLY A 12 8.29 0.50 9.33
C GLY A 12 6.81 0.43 9.71
N VAL A 13 5.91 0.73 8.78
CA VAL A 13 4.47 0.74 8.98
C VAL A 13 3.90 -0.60 8.52
N SER A 14 2.94 -1.15 9.27
CA SER A 14 2.30 -2.41 8.91
C SER A 14 1.46 -2.28 7.62
N ILE A 15 1.39 -3.35 6.83
CA ILE A 15 0.55 -3.45 5.62
C ILE A 15 -0.91 -3.06 5.91
N ARG A 16 -1.44 -3.45 7.09
CA ARG A 16 -2.80 -3.09 7.53
C ARG A 16 -3.02 -1.58 7.67
N THR A 17 -2.00 -0.84 8.10
CA THR A 17 -2.10 0.63 8.22
C THR A 17 -2.07 1.28 6.84
N LEU A 18 -1.25 0.77 5.91
CA LEU A 18 -1.27 1.23 4.52
C LEU A 18 -2.63 0.96 3.85
N GLN A 19 -3.20 -0.23 4.06
CA GLN A 19 -4.55 -0.56 3.59
C GLN A 19 -5.59 0.37 4.19
N TYR A 20 -5.49 0.70 5.48
CA TYR A 20 -6.40 1.64 6.13
C TYR A 20 -6.30 3.05 5.51
N TYR A 21 -5.09 3.53 5.23
CA TYR A 21 -4.87 4.82 4.56
C TYR A 21 -5.40 4.87 3.13
N ASP A 22 -5.32 3.75 2.42
CA ASP A 22 -5.98 3.55 1.12
C ASP A 22 -7.52 3.59 1.27
N THR A 23 -8.07 2.90 2.27
CA THR A 23 -9.53 2.85 2.50
C THR A 23 -10.13 4.21 2.83
N ILE A 24 -9.38 5.05 3.55
CA ILE A 24 -9.80 6.43 3.89
C ILE A 24 -9.39 7.46 2.83
N GLY A 25 -8.71 7.04 1.76
CA GLY A 25 -8.27 7.91 0.66
C GLY A 25 -7.15 8.91 1.02
N LEU A 26 -6.42 8.67 2.12
CA LEU A 26 -5.33 9.55 2.56
C LEU A 26 -4.07 9.40 1.68
N LEU A 27 -3.82 8.17 1.20
CA LEU A 27 -2.72 7.82 0.31
C LEU A 27 -3.26 6.92 -0.80
N PRO A 28 -3.74 7.49 -1.91
CA PRO A 28 -4.21 6.70 -3.03
C PRO A 28 -3.04 5.96 -3.68
N PRO A 29 -3.15 4.66 -3.91
CA PRO A 29 -2.13 3.90 -4.59
C PRO A 29 -2.11 4.22 -6.07
N THR A 30 -0.91 4.15 -6.64
CA THR A 30 -0.68 4.45 -8.05
C THR A 30 -1.39 3.43 -8.94
N GLU A 31 -1.37 2.15 -8.57
CA GLU A 31 -2.07 1.08 -9.30
C GLU A 31 -2.47 -0.08 -8.37
N TYR A 32 -3.52 -0.82 -8.72
CA TYR A 32 -3.83 -2.11 -8.08
C TYR A 32 -3.39 -3.24 -9.02
N THR A 33 -2.58 -4.17 -8.54
CA THR A 33 -2.26 -5.37 -9.33
C THR A 33 -3.49 -6.28 -9.42
N ALA A 34 -3.57 -7.13 -10.45
CA ALA A 34 -4.70 -8.04 -10.71
C ALA A 34 -5.02 -9.00 -9.54
N ALA A 35 -4.09 -9.17 -8.60
CA ALA A 35 -4.26 -9.94 -7.36
C ALA A 35 -4.80 -9.11 -6.17
N GLY A 36 -5.28 -7.88 -6.38
CA GLY A 36 -5.79 -7.00 -5.32
C GLY A 36 -4.72 -6.43 -4.39
N LYS A 37 -3.44 -6.49 -4.79
CA LYS A 37 -2.33 -5.87 -4.04
C LYS A 37 -2.11 -4.45 -4.54
N VAL A 38 -2.06 -3.52 -3.60
CA VAL A 38 -1.72 -2.11 -3.83
C VAL A 38 -0.26 -2.00 -4.33
N CYS A 39 -0.05 -1.33 -5.46
CA CYS A 39 1.25 -0.90 -5.95
C CYS A 39 1.35 0.61 -5.75
N LEU A 40 2.36 1.03 -4.98
CA LEU A 40 2.71 2.43 -4.76
C LEU A 40 3.88 2.83 -5.67
#